data_AF-A0A2V9HA28-F1
#
_entry.id   AF-A0A2V9HA28-F1
#
_cell.length_a   1.000
_cell.length_b   1.000
_cell.length_c   1.000
_cell.angle_alpha   90.00
_cell.angle_beta   90.00
_cell.angle_gamma   90.00
#
_symmetry.space_group_name_H-M   'P 1'
#
loop_
_entity.id
_entity.type
_entity.pdbx_description
1 polymer ?
#
loop_
_entity_poly.entity_id
_entity_poly.type
_entity_poly.pdbx_seq_one_letter_code
_entity_poly.pdbx_strand_id
1 'polypeptide(L)'
;EGFVQKYLGGANPIGKTFRSVVEPGYPSTEYEIVGVVRNTKYAGLREETPPESFGAASQFPAFGPWVSIFLRSSSPPSVVFSVLRAKLDGLNPEIRSDFSVFRKDIENRLVRERMMALLSGFFGALAGLLTMIGLYGVISYIVATRRNEIGVRMALGASRGNIVGMVMRQTVVLLALGTALGVALALGATRGAGSMLFGLQPNDPLSLIGASGLLIAVALIASFLPARRASRVDPMVALRYE
;
A
#
# COMPACT_ATOMS: atom_id res chain seq x y z
N GLU A 1 -4.70 -21.86 -15.01
CA GLU A 1 -3.69 -21.65 -16.09
C GLU A 1 -2.25 -21.80 -15.58
N GLY A 2 -1.89 -21.22 -14.42
CA GLY A 2 -0.55 -21.26 -13.84
C GLY A 2 -0.03 -22.68 -13.57
N PHE A 3 -0.90 -23.62 -13.23
CA PHE A 3 -0.55 -25.04 -13.13
C PHE A 3 -0.03 -25.62 -14.45
N VAL A 4 -0.74 -25.39 -15.55
CA VAL A 4 -0.36 -25.86 -16.89
C VAL A 4 0.95 -25.21 -17.34
N GLN A 5 1.11 -23.92 -17.07
CA GLN A 5 2.32 -23.20 -17.44
C GLN A 5 3.55 -23.73 -16.68
N LYS A 6 3.40 -23.99 -15.37
CA LYS A 6 4.50 -24.46 -14.52
C LYS A 6 4.89 -25.92 -14.80
N TYR A 7 3.92 -26.82 -14.95
CA TYR A 7 4.17 -28.26 -14.98
C TYR A 7 4.11 -28.88 -16.40
N LEU A 8 3.39 -28.24 -17.32
CA LEU A 8 3.19 -28.77 -18.68
C LEU A 8 3.82 -27.89 -19.77
N GLY A 9 4.46 -26.78 -19.40
CA GLY A 9 5.17 -25.90 -20.34
C GLY A 9 4.28 -25.32 -21.44
N GLY A 10 2.96 -25.22 -21.22
CA GLY A 10 2.00 -24.73 -22.21
C GLY A 10 1.52 -25.77 -23.23
N ALA A 11 1.91 -27.05 -23.12
CA ALA A 11 1.34 -28.12 -23.93
C ALA A 11 -0.16 -28.32 -23.65
N ASN A 12 -0.91 -28.86 -24.61
CA ASN A 12 -2.34 -29.16 -24.44
C ASN A 12 -2.53 -30.05 -23.19
N PRO A 13 -3.22 -29.55 -22.15
CA PRO A 13 -3.30 -30.24 -20.87
C PRO A 13 -4.41 -31.29 -20.83
N ILE A 14 -5.41 -31.21 -21.71
CA ILE A 14 -6.60 -32.07 -21.67
C ILE A 14 -6.20 -33.52 -21.99
N GLY A 15 -6.67 -34.47 -21.16
CA GLY A 15 -6.39 -35.90 -21.28
C GLY A 15 -5.04 -36.35 -20.72
N LYS A 16 -4.22 -35.42 -20.21
CA LYS A 16 -2.99 -35.77 -19.46
C LYS A 16 -3.34 -36.11 -18.02
N THR A 17 -2.55 -36.98 -17.41
CA THR A 17 -2.70 -37.34 -16.00
C THR A 17 -1.62 -36.72 -15.12
N PHE A 18 -1.96 -36.49 -13.85
CA PHE A 18 -1.02 -36.16 -12.80
C PHE A 18 -1.36 -36.94 -11.53
N ARG A 19 -0.37 -37.12 -10.65
CA ARG A 19 -0.53 -37.88 -9.41
C ARG A 19 -0.47 -36.96 -8.20
N SER A 20 -1.41 -37.12 -7.27
CA SER A 20 -1.37 -36.40 -6.00
C SER A 20 -0.22 -36.89 -5.12
N VAL A 21 0.25 -36.01 -4.25
CA VAL A 21 1.22 -36.37 -3.21
C VAL A 21 0.50 -37.26 -2.17
N VAL A 22 1.26 -38.16 -1.53
CA VAL A 22 0.76 -38.98 -0.43
C VAL A 22 0.56 -38.09 0.80
N GLU A 23 -0.64 -38.13 1.38
CA GLU A 23 -0.95 -37.44 2.64
C GLU A 23 -1.42 -38.47 3.68
N PRO A 24 -1.29 -38.18 5.00
CA PRO A 24 -1.80 -39.08 6.04
C PRO A 24 -3.29 -39.37 5.86
N GLY A 25 -3.64 -40.63 5.55
CA GLY A 25 -5.02 -41.04 5.27
C GLY A 25 -5.47 -40.91 3.81
N TYR A 26 -4.59 -40.48 2.90
CA TYR A 26 -4.89 -40.32 1.47
C TYR A 26 -3.79 -40.96 0.60
N PRO A 27 -4.07 -42.11 -0.04
CA PRO A 27 -3.12 -42.72 -0.97
C PRO A 27 -2.93 -41.84 -2.21
N SER A 28 -1.73 -41.91 -2.81
CA SER A 28 -1.46 -41.22 -4.07
C SER A 28 -2.46 -41.67 -5.12
N THR A 29 -3.22 -40.73 -5.67
CA THR A 29 -4.27 -41.00 -6.66
C THR A 29 -3.91 -40.30 -7.97
N GLU A 30 -4.19 -40.97 -9.08
CA GLU A 30 -3.97 -40.43 -10.42
C GLU A 30 -5.24 -39.74 -10.93
N TYR A 31 -5.09 -38.51 -11.41
CA TYR A 31 -6.17 -37.65 -11.90
C TYR A 31 -5.93 -37.29 -13.35
N GLU A 32 -6.98 -37.38 -14.16
CA GLU A 32 -6.98 -36.88 -15.54
C GLU A 32 -7.43 -35.42 -15.59
N ILE A 33 -6.73 -34.61 -16.37
CA ILE A 33 -7.08 -33.21 -16.59
C ILE A 33 -8.22 -33.13 -17.62
N VAL A 34 -9.41 -32.81 -17.16
CA VAL A 34 -10.61 -32.67 -18.00
C VAL A 34 -10.88 -31.22 -18.43
N GLY A 35 -10.18 -30.25 -17.86
CA GLY A 35 -10.38 -28.83 -18.18
C GLY A 35 -9.40 -27.89 -17.49
N VAL A 36 -9.40 -26.63 -17.94
CA VAL A 36 -8.54 -25.57 -17.39
C VAL A 36 -9.40 -24.37 -17.04
N VAL A 37 -9.19 -23.85 -15.84
CA VAL A 37 -9.78 -22.59 -15.38
C VAL A 37 -8.72 -21.50 -15.25
N ARG A 38 -9.16 -20.23 -15.29
CA ARG A 38 -8.29 -19.08 -15.02
C ARG A 38 -7.76 -19.12 -13.59
N ASN A 39 -6.60 -18.51 -13.38
CA ASN A 39 -6.00 -18.44 -12.05
C ASN A 39 -6.93 -17.71 -11.09
N THR A 40 -7.11 -18.30 -9.92
CA THR A 40 -7.97 -17.75 -8.87
C THR A 40 -7.17 -17.68 -7.58
N LYS A 41 -7.38 -16.60 -6.81
CA LYS A 41 -6.74 -16.43 -5.51
C LYS A 41 -7.57 -17.18 -4.46
N TYR A 42 -6.96 -18.12 -3.76
CA TYR A 42 -7.67 -19.00 -2.82
C TYR A 42 -7.33 -18.69 -1.35
N ALA A 43 -6.04 -18.63 -1.00
CA ALA A 43 -5.59 -18.42 0.38
C ALA A 43 -5.47 -16.93 0.76
N GLY A 44 -4.84 -16.09 -0.08
CA GLY A 44 -4.66 -14.66 0.19
C GLY A 44 -4.86 -13.75 -1.04
N LEU A 45 -5.25 -12.50 -0.79
CA LEU A 45 -5.37 -11.47 -1.85
C LEU A 45 -4.00 -11.02 -2.40
N ARG A 46 -2.91 -11.24 -1.65
CA ARG A 46 -1.54 -10.84 -2.00
C ARG A 46 -0.63 -12.01 -2.38
N GLU A 47 -1.11 -13.24 -2.24
CA GLU A 47 -0.32 -14.41 -2.56
C GLU A 47 -0.19 -14.56 -4.08
N GLU A 48 0.98 -14.99 -4.56
CA GLU A 48 1.09 -15.50 -5.92
C GLU A 48 0.13 -16.69 -6.03
N THR A 49 -0.74 -16.70 -7.04
CA THR A 49 -1.72 -17.78 -7.23
C THR A 49 -0.95 -19.09 -7.38
N PRO A 50 -0.96 -19.98 -6.38
CA PRO A 50 -0.20 -21.20 -6.49
C PRO A 50 -0.81 -22.06 -7.62
N PRO A 51 -0.03 -22.99 -8.18
CA PRO A 51 -0.56 -24.02 -9.05
C PRO A 51 -1.64 -24.83 -8.33
N GLU A 52 -2.90 -24.57 -8.63
CA GLU A 52 -4.04 -25.25 -8.01
C GLU A 52 -4.74 -26.20 -8.99
N SER A 53 -5.26 -27.29 -8.44
CA SER A 53 -6.11 -28.26 -9.13
C SER A 53 -7.46 -28.36 -8.41
N PHE A 54 -8.54 -28.46 -9.17
CA PHE A 54 -9.88 -28.66 -8.65
C PHE A 54 -10.35 -30.07 -8.98
N GLY A 55 -10.85 -30.79 -7.98
CA GLY A 55 -11.43 -32.12 -8.12
C GLY A 55 -12.86 -32.16 -7.61
N ALA A 56 -13.65 -33.13 -8.06
CA ALA A 56 -15.00 -33.33 -7.52
C ALA A 56 -14.90 -33.79 -6.07
N ALA A 57 -15.67 -33.19 -5.16
CA ALA A 57 -15.65 -33.54 -3.74
C ALA A 57 -15.91 -35.04 -3.48
N SER A 58 -16.72 -35.68 -4.34
CA SER A 58 -17.02 -37.12 -4.27
C SER A 58 -15.83 -38.03 -4.61
N GLN A 59 -14.79 -37.52 -5.25
CA GLN A 59 -13.56 -38.27 -5.56
C GLN A 59 -12.57 -38.28 -4.39
N PHE A 60 -12.81 -37.44 -3.37
CA PHE A 60 -11.97 -37.42 -2.18
C PHE A 60 -12.47 -38.46 -1.16
N PRO A 61 -11.61 -39.40 -0.74
CA PRO A 61 -12.00 -40.54 0.09
C PRO A 61 -12.39 -40.15 1.52
N ALA A 62 -12.01 -38.96 1.98
CA ALA A 62 -12.42 -38.43 3.27
C ALA A 62 -12.65 -36.91 3.19
N PHE A 63 -13.61 -36.43 3.99
CA PHE A 63 -13.72 -35.01 4.29
C PHE A 63 -12.82 -34.72 5.48
N GLY A 64 -12.04 -33.64 5.41
CA GLY A 64 -11.29 -33.16 6.56
C GLY A 64 -12.24 -32.78 7.73
N PRO A 65 -11.69 -32.46 8.92
CA PRO A 65 -12.48 -32.09 10.09
C PRO A 65 -13.35 -30.83 9.90
N TRP A 66 -13.15 -30.10 8.79
CA TRP A 66 -13.87 -28.87 8.47
C TRP A 66 -14.37 -28.94 7.03
N VAL A 67 -15.65 -28.63 6.82
CA VAL A 67 -16.25 -28.53 5.49
C VAL A 67 -16.79 -27.12 5.30
N SER A 68 -16.38 -26.46 4.21
CA SER A 68 -16.95 -25.17 3.81
C SER A 68 -17.92 -25.39 2.65
N ILE A 69 -19.17 -24.96 2.85
CA ILE A 69 -20.21 -25.06 1.83
C ILE A 69 -20.53 -23.64 1.35
N PHE A 70 -20.35 -23.40 0.05
CA PHE A 70 -20.73 -22.15 -0.58
C PHE A 70 -22.17 -22.26 -1.09
N LEU A 71 -23.06 -21.44 -0.53
CA LEU A 71 -24.45 -21.35 -0.97
C LEU A 71 -24.65 -20.04 -1.74
N ARG A 72 -25.21 -20.14 -2.95
CA ARG A 72 -25.70 -18.99 -3.70
C ARG A 72 -27.22 -18.90 -3.54
N SER A 73 -27.71 -17.77 -3.07
CA SER A 73 -29.14 -17.51 -2.90
C SER A 73 -29.49 -16.08 -3.32
N SER A 74 -30.71 -15.87 -3.82
CA SER A 74 -31.29 -14.56 -4.10
C SER A 74 -31.98 -13.94 -2.88
N SER A 75 -32.19 -14.72 -1.81
CA SER A 75 -32.84 -14.25 -0.58
C SER A 75 -31.88 -13.51 0.35
N PRO A 76 -32.39 -12.65 1.25
CA PRO A 76 -31.55 -11.98 2.25
C PRO A 76 -30.78 -12.99 3.11
N PRO A 77 -29.50 -12.72 3.47
CA PRO A 77 -28.69 -13.64 4.26
C PRO A 77 -29.31 -14.03 5.59
N SER A 78 -30.01 -13.11 6.27
CA SER A 78 -30.70 -13.38 7.54
C SER A 78 -31.74 -14.49 7.43
N VAL A 79 -32.50 -14.52 6.33
CA VAL A 79 -33.51 -15.55 6.08
C VAL A 79 -32.84 -16.90 5.81
N VAL A 80 -31.79 -16.89 4.99
CA VAL A 80 -31.03 -18.11 4.64
C VAL A 80 -30.38 -18.71 5.89
N PHE A 81 -29.74 -17.89 6.72
CA PHE A 81 -29.07 -18.35 7.94
C PHE A 81 -30.04 -18.97 8.94
N SER A 82 -31.22 -18.36 9.13
CA SER A 82 -32.26 -18.91 10.01
C SER A 82 -32.75 -20.27 9.52
N VAL A 83 -33.00 -20.42 8.21
CA VAL A 83 -33.44 -21.69 7.62
C VAL A 83 -32.35 -22.77 7.73
N LEU A 84 -31.10 -22.41 7.45
CA LEU A 84 -29.98 -23.35 7.57
C LEU A 84 -29.76 -23.79 9.01
N ARG A 85 -29.76 -22.86 9.96
CA ARG A 85 -29.62 -23.18 11.39
C ARG A 85 -30.72 -24.14 11.85
N ALA A 86 -31.99 -23.83 11.56
CA ALA A 86 -33.11 -24.69 11.92
C ALA A 86 -32.99 -26.11 11.34
N LYS A 87 -32.49 -26.25 10.09
CA LYS A 87 -32.25 -27.56 9.49
C LYS A 87 -31.06 -28.29 10.10
N LEU A 88 -29.96 -27.60 10.40
CA LEU A 88 -28.79 -28.22 11.01
C LEU A 88 -29.06 -28.67 12.44
N ASP A 89 -29.76 -27.85 13.23
CA ASP A 89 -30.17 -28.19 14.59
C ASP A 89 -31.07 -29.44 14.61
N GLY A 90 -31.95 -29.58 13.60
CA GLY A 90 -32.78 -30.77 13.44
C GLY A 90 -32.05 -32.02 12.96
N LEU A 91 -30.86 -31.89 12.35
CA LEU A 91 -30.03 -33.01 11.91
C LEU A 91 -29.10 -33.50 13.02
N ASN A 92 -28.33 -32.58 13.60
CA ASN A 92 -27.45 -32.86 14.73
C ASN A 92 -27.10 -31.54 15.48
N PRO A 93 -27.55 -31.38 16.74
CA PRO A 93 -27.27 -30.20 17.56
C PRO A 93 -25.78 -29.97 17.88
N GLU A 94 -24.92 -30.99 17.73
CA GLU A 94 -23.48 -30.87 18.00
C GLU A 94 -22.72 -30.18 16.84
N ILE A 95 -23.36 -29.98 15.69
CA ILE A 95 -22.73 -29.30 14.55
C ILE A 95 -22.59 -27.81 14.84
N ARG A 96 -21.36 -27.38 15.16
CA ARG A 96 -21.01 -25.96 15.25
C ARG A 96 -20.93 -25.36 13.84
N SER A 97 -21.97 -24.64 13.44
CA SER A 97 -22.03 -23.92 12.17
C SER A 97 -21.75 -22.42 12.36
N ASP A 98 -20.80 -21.91 11.59
CA ASP A 98 -20.59 -20.47 11.43
C ASP A 98 -21.12 -20.03 10.06
N PHE A 99 -21.87 -18.93 10.04
CA PHE A 99 -22.51 -18.42 8.83
C PHE A 99 -21.96 -17.04 8.51
N SER A 100 -21.27 -16.93 7.40
CA SER A 100 -20.75 -15.66 6.92
C SER A 100 -21.25 -15.35 5.51
N VAL A 101 -21.39 -14.06 5.22
CA VAL A 101 -21.63 -13.59 3.85
C VAL A 101 -20.28 -13.48 3.18
N PHE A 102 -20.08 -14.23 2.08
CA PHE A 102 -18.80 -14.27 1.37
C PHE A 102 -18.22 -12.87 1.06
N ARG A 103 -19.06 -11.93 0.64
CA ARG A 103 -18.64 -10.54 0.38
C ARG A 103 -18.10 -9.85 1.64
N LYS A 104 -18.76 -10.05 2.78
CA LYS A 104 -18.37 -9.48 4.07
C LYS A 104 -17.06 -10.08 4.56
N ASP A 105 -16.81 -11.35 4.31
CA ASP A 105 -15.52 -11.97 4.65
C ASP A 105 -14.37 -11.42 3.82
N ILE A 106 -14.60 -11.15 2.52
CA ILE A 106 -13.62 -10.45 1.68
C ILE A 106 -13.36 -9.04 2.23
N GLU A 107 -14.41 -8.30 2.58
CA GLU A 107 -14.28 -6.95 3.16
C GLU A 107 -13.55 -6.96 4.51
N ASN A 108 -13.86 -7.92 5.39
CA ASN A 108 -13.21 -8.08 6.69
C ASN A 108 -11.72 -8.40 6.56
N ARG A 109 -11.33 -9.18 5.55
CA ARG A 109 -9.90 -9.43 5.25
C ARG A 109 -9.16 -8.14 4.85
N LEU A 110 -9.85 -7.14 4.30
CA LEU A 110 -9.29 -5.83 3.95
C LEU A 110 -9.28 -4.82 5.10
N VAL A 111 -10.01 -5.05 6.21
CA VAL A 111 -10.07 -4.11 7.34
C VAL A 111 -8.68 -3.85 7.92
N ARG A 112 -7.87 -4.90 8.12
CA ARG A 112 -6.49 -4.77 8.63
C ARG A 112 -5.64 -3.91 7.70
N GLU A 113 -5.74 -4.16 6.39
CA GLU A 113 -5.00 -3.38 5.38
C GLU A 113 -5.45 -1.91 5.37
N ARG A 114 -6.75 -1.65 5.45
CA ARG A 114 -7.31 -0.31 5.50
C ARG A 114 -6.92 0.44 6.77
N MET A 115 -6.90 -0.23 7.92
CA MET A 115 -6.43 0.36 9.17
C MET A 115 -4.95 0.75 9.08
N MET A 116 -4.11 -0.13 8.55
CA MET A 116 -2.68 0.18 8.34
C MET A 116 -2.51 1.36 7.37
N ALA A 117 -3.23 1.35 6.24
CA ALA A 117 -3.20 2.45 5.28
C ALA A 117 -3.65 3.79 5.90
N LEU A 118 -4.71 3.78 6.71
CA LEU A 118 -5.20 4.96 7.41
C LEU A 118 -4.20 5.48 8.46
N LEU A 119 -3.61 4.59 9.26
CA LEU A 119 -2.59 4.97 10.25
C LEU A 119 -1.33 5.51 9.56
N SER A 120 -0.84 4.84 8.52
CA SER A 120 0.28 5.32 7.71
C SER A 120 -0.03 6.67 7.07
N GLY A 121 -1.24 6.85 6.53
CA GLY A 121 -1.69 8.13 5.98
C GLY A 121 -1.74 9.23 7.02
N PHE A 122 -2.25 8.94 8.23
CA PHE A 122 -2.29 9.88 9.34
C PHE A 122 -0.88 10.30 9.79
N PHE A 123 0.03 9.35 10.01
CA PHE A 123 1.42 9.66 10.35
C PHE A 123 2.15 10.39 9.22
N GLY A 124 1.88 10.05 7.96
CA GLY A 124 2.39 10.77 6.80
C GLY A 124 1.93 12.23 6.77
N ALA A 125 0.64 12.48 7.04
CA ALA A 125 0.10 13.83 7.15
C ALA A 125 0.73 14.62 8.31
N LEU A 126 0.89 13.99 9.48
CA LEU A 126 1.54 14.59 10.64
C LEU A 126 3.01 14.94 10.36
N ALA A 127 3.75 14.02 9.75
CA ALA A 127 5.14 14.23 9.33
C ALA A 127 5.25 15.35 8.28
N GLY A 128 4.31 15.41 7.32
CA GLY A 128 4.21 16.50 6.36
C GLY A 128 3.98 17.86 7.02
N LEU A 129 3.10 17.93 8.01
CA LEU A 129 2.83 19.15 8.78
C LEU A 129 4.04 19.59 9.60
N LEU A 130 4.71 18.66 10.28
CA LEU A 130 5.98 18.92 11.00
C LEU A 130 7.07 19.41 10.04
N THR A 131 7.17 18.81 8.86
CA THR A 131 8.11 19.23 7.81
C THR A 131 7.80 20.65 7.33
N MET A 132 6.52 20.98 7.11
CA MET A 132 6.09 22.34 6.73
C MET A 132 6.50 23.37 7.79
N ILE A 133 6.27 23.07 9.08
CA ILE A 133 6.66 23.96 10.19
C ILE A 133 8.18 24.10 10.26
N GLY A 134 8.92 22.99 10.21
CA GLY A 134 10.38 22.99 10.29
C GLY A 134 11.03 23.75 9.14
N LEU A 135 10.57 23.51 7.90
CA LEU A 135 11.10 24.19 6.72
C LEU A 135 10.76 25.69 6.75
N TYR A 136 9.55 26.06 7.16
CA TYR A 136 9.19 27.46 7.37
C TYR A 136 10.15 28.13 8.38
N GLY A 137 10.43 27.46 9.49
CA GLY A 137 11.35 27.95 10.53
C GLY A 137 12.77 28.14 10.01
N VAL A 138 13.34 27.12 9.35
CA VAL A 138 14.69 27.16 8.78
C VAL A 138 14.82 28.27 7.73
N ILE A 139 13.87 28.37 6.79
CA ILE A 139 13.92 29.40 5.74
C ILE A 139 13.70 30.79 6.33
N SER A 140 12.77 30.95 7.28
CA SER A 140 12.56 32.24 7.97
C SER A 140 13.82 32.67 8.72
N TYR A 141 14.53 31.73 9.36
CA TYR A 141 15.79 32.01 10.03
C TYR A 141 16.88 32.46 9.05
N ILE A 142 17.06 31.75 7.94
CA ILE A 142 18.04 32.11 6.89
C ILE A 142 17.75 33.50 6.32
N VAL A 143 16.48 33.79 6.03
CA VAL A 143 16.04 35.12 5.57
C VAL A 143 16.35 36.18 6.62
N ALA A 144 16.09 35.87 7.90
CA ALA A 144 16.32 36.79 9.00
C ALA A 144 17.81 37.12 9.19
N THR A 145 18.71 36.14 9.07
CA THR A 145 20.17 36.35 9.18
C THR A 145 20.73 37.09 7.96
N ARG A 146 20.13 36.93 6.77
CA ARG A 146 20.55 37.62 5.53
C ARG A 146 19.82 38.93 5.26
N ARG A 147 19.11 39.49 6.26
CA ARG A 147 18.32 40.73 6.08
C ARG A 147 19.15 41.90 5.55
N ASN A 148 20.37 42.09 6.03
CA ASN A 148 21.25 43.18 5.58
C ASN A 148 21.70 42.99 4.13
N GLU A 149 22.11 41.78 3.73
CA GLU A 149 22.46 41.47 2.33
C GLU A 149 21.26 41.70 1.39
N ILE A 150 20.06 41.28 1.81
CA ILE A 150 18.83 41.46 1.05
C ILE A 150 18.49 42.95 0.93
N GLY A 151 18.62 43.72 2.02
CA GLY A 151 18.40 45.16 2.05
C GLY A 151 19.33 45.93 1.11
N VAL A 152 20.62 45.61 1.12
CA VAL A 152 21.61 46.21 0.20
C VAL A 152 21.28 45.88 -1.25
N ARG A 153 20.96 44.62 -1.58
CA ARG A 153 20.57 44.23 -2.94
C ARG A 153 19.29 44.94 -3.41
N MET A 154 18.31 45.10 -2.53
CA MET A 154 17.08 45.85 -2.81
C MET A 154 17.38 47.33 -3.04
N ALA A 155 18.28 47.94 -2.25
CA ALA A 155 18.72 49.33 -2.45
C ALA A 155 19.49 49.54 -3.76
N LEU A 156 20.23 48.52 -4.22
CA LEU A 156 20.90 48.48 -5.53
C LEU A 156 19.93 48.17 -6.71
N GLY A 157 18.62 48.08 -6.46
CA GLY A 157 17.61 47.91 -7.51
C GLY A 157 17.25 46.46 -7.86
N ALA A 158 17.62 45.47 -7.03
CA ALA A 158 17.20 44.10 -7.26
C ALA A 158 15.66 43.97 -7.22
N SER A 159 15.08 43.29 -8.20
CA SER A 159 13.64 43.02 -8.24
C SER A 159 13.23 42.06 -7.12
N ARG A 160 11.99 42.17 -6.65
CA ARG A 160 11.41 41.24 -5.66
C ARG A 160 11.48 39.78 -6.13
N GLY A 161 11.36 39.54 -7.44
CA GLY A 161 11.48 38.22 -8.06
C GLY A 161 12.88 37.61 -7.91
N ASN A 162 13.94 38.43 -7.99
CA ASN A 162 15.31 37.96 -7.81
C ASN A 162 15.57 37.49 -6.37
N ILE A 163 14.97 38.17 -5.38
CA ILE A 163 15.07 37.76 -3.97
C ILE A 163 14.30 36.45 -3.72
N VAL A 164 13.08 36.33 -4.25
CA VAL A 164 12.29 35.09 -4.13
C VAL A 164 13.01 33.93 -4.81
N GLY A 165 13.53 34.12 -6.03
CA GLY A 165 14.25 33.09 -6.78
C GLY A 165 15.51 32.61 -6.06
N MET A 166 16.24 33.52 -5.40
CA MET A 166 17.41 33.18 -4.59
C MET A 166 17.05 32.25 -3.42
N VAL A 167 16.01 32.61 -2.65
CA VAL A 167 15.55 31.81 -1.52
C VAL A 167 15.02 30.45 -1.99
N MET A 168 14.21 30.44 -3.05
CA MET A 168 13.64 29.21 -3.60
C MET A 168 14.73 28.28 -4.16
N ARG A 169 15.79 28.79 -4.79
CA ARG A 169 16.92 27.97 -5.26
C ARG A 169 17.61 27.26 -4.10
N GLN A 170 17.78 27.95 -2.97
CA GLN A 170 18.34 27.33 -1.77
C GLN A 170 17.42 26.25 -1.19
N THR A 171 16.10 26.49 -1.20
CA THR A 171 15.11 25.48 -0.82
C THR A 171 15.17 24.26 -1.74
N VAL A 172 15.27 24.45 -3.05
CA VAL A 172 15.33 23.35 -4.03
C VAL A 172 16.56 22.47 -3.80
N VAL A 173 17.71 23.03 -3.48
CA VAL A 173 18.92 22.24 -3.14
C VAL A 173 18.69 21.41 -1.88
N LEU A 174 18.12 22.02 -0.83
CA LEU A 174 17.81 21.32 0.41
C LEU A 174 16.83 20.16 0.17
N LEU A 175 15.81 20.40 -0.65
CA LEU A 175 14.83 19.40 -1.03
C LEU A 175 15.45 18.29 -1.86
N ALA A 176 16.27 18.60 -2.85
CA ALA A 176 16.91 17.58 -3.68
C ALA A 176 17.75 16.62 -2.84
N LEU A 177 18.57 17.14 -1.93
CA LEU A 177 19.39 16.33 -1.03
C LEU A 177 18.55 15.53 -0.04
N GLY A 178 17.58 16.18 0.62
CA GLY A 178 16.70 15.52 1.58
C GLY A 178 15.85 14.42 0.94
N THR A 179 15.32 14.66 -0.27
CA THR A 179 14.51 13.68 -0.99
C THR A 179 15.36 12.52 -1.48
N ALA A 180 16.57 12.78 -2.02
CA ALA A 180 17.48 11.73 -2.44
C ALA A 180 17.88 10.82 -1.27
N LEU A 181 18.23 11.41 -0.12
CA LEU A 181 18.57 10.67 1.09
C LEU A 181 17.37 9.90 1.65
N GLY A 182 16.20 10.53 1.68
CA GLY A 182 14.95 9.91 2.13
C GLY A 182 14.54 8.71 1.28
N VAL A 183 14.63 8.83 -0.05
CA VAL A 183 14.37 7.71 -0.97
C VAL A 183 15.38 6.57 -0.77
N ALA A 184 16.67 6.88 -0.61
CA ALA A 184 17.69 5.86 -0.33
C ALA A 184 17.41 5.11 0.98
N LEU A 185 17.05 5.84 2.05
CA LEU A 185 16.68 5.26 3.33
C LEU A 185 15.40 4.42 3.25
N ALA A 186 14.39 4.90 2.52
CA ALA A 186 13.13 4.18 2.32
C ALA A 186 13.36 2.85 1.58
N LEU A 187 14.18 2.86 0.52
CA LEU A 187 14.56 1.64 -0.22
C LEU A 187 15.39 0.68 0.64
N GLY A 188 16.27 1.20 1.50
CA GLY A 188 17.01 0.38 2.47
C GLY A 188 16.10 -0.27 3.51
N ALA A 189 15.19 0.51 4.10
CA ALA A 189 14.26 0.04 5.12
C ALA A 189 13.25 -0.97 4.58
N THR A 190 12.71 -0.74 3.38
CA THR A 190 11.77 -1.68 2.72
C THR A 190 12.44 -3.00 2.37
N ARG A 191 13.71 -2.98 1.93
CA ARG A 191 14.51 -4.21 1.73
C ARG A 191 14.72 -4.98 3.03
N GLY A 192 15.08 -4.28 4.11
CA GLY A 192 15.24 -4.88 5.43
C GLY A 192 13.93 -5.51 5.93
N ALA A 193 12.83 -4.77 5.87
CA ALA A 193 11.51 -5.25 6.28
C ALA A 193 11.01 -6.43 5.42
N GLY A 194 11.27 -6.42 4.11
CA GLY A 194 10.95 -7.51 3.20
C GLY A 194 11.66 -8.82 3.52
N SER A 195 12.84 -8.77 4.15
CA SER A 195 13.54 -9.97 4.61
C SER A 195 12.87 -10.65 5.82
N MET A 196 12.06 -9.90 6.59
CA MET A 196 11.35 -10.38 7.77
C MET A 196 9.87 -10.71 7.51
N LEU A 197 9.28 -10.17 6.44
CA LEU A 197 7.87 -10.28 6.11
C LEU A 197 7.69 -10.88 4.70
N PHE A 198 7.26 -12.14 4.64
CA PHE A 198 6.94 -12.83 3.39
C PHE A 198 5.85 -12.08 2.59
N GLY A 199 6.12 -11.83 1.30
CA GLY A 199 5.11 -11.33 0.35
C GLY A 199 4.97 -9.81 0.25
N LEU A 200 5.81 -9.01 0.90
CA LEU A 200 5.91 -7.57 0.61
C LEU A 200 6.72 -7.38 -0.68
N GLN A 201 6.04 -7.08 -1.80
CA GLN A 201 6.72 -6.55 -2.97
C GLN A 201 7.34 -5.19 -2.59
N PRO A 202 8.68 -5.05 -2.56
CA PRO A 202 9.31 -3.94 -1.84
C PRO A 202 9.13 -2.57 -2.49
N ASN A 203 8.74 -2.52 -3.76
CA ASN A 203 8.88 -1.32 -4.57
C ASN A 203 7.63 -1.11 -5.42
N ASP A 204 6.70 -0.28 -4.93
CA ASP A 204 5.75 0.41 -5.80
C ASP A 204 6.34 1.78 -6.18
N PRO A 205 6.91 1.93 -7.41
CA PRO A 205 7.53 3.17 -7.83
C PRO A 205 6.53 4.33 -7.88
N LEU A 206 5.25 4.05 -8.17
CA LEU A 206 4.22 5.09 -8.25
C LEU A 206 3.97 5.69 -6.87
N SER A 207 3.92 4.87 -5.81
CA SER A 207 3.80 5.33 -4.44
C SER A 207 4.99 6.19 -4.00
N LEU A 208 6.23 5.80 -4.35
CA LEU A 208 7.43 6.57 -4.03
C LEU A 208 7.48 7.90 -4.77
N ILE A 209 7.17 7.92 -6.07
CA ILE A 209 7.12 9.13 -6.88
C ILE A 209 6.02 10.06 -6.37
N GLY A 210 4.83 9.52 -6.09
CA GLY A 210 3.70 10.27 -5.56
C GLY A 210 4.00 10.91 -4.20
N ALA A 211 4.56 10.13 -3.26
CA ALA A 211 4.94 10.64 -1.94
C ALA A 211 6.05 11.71 -2.02
N SER A 212 7.07 11.48 -2.85
CA SER A 212 8.16 12.45 -3.06
C SER A 212 7.63 13.75 -3.67
N GLY A 213 6.79 13.65 -4.70
CA GLY A 213 6.16 14.81 -5.35
C GLY A 213 5.28 15.59 -4.39
N LEU A 214 4.49 14.91 -3.56
CA LEU A 214 3.67 15.55 -2.54
C LEU A 214 4.52 16.31 -1.51
N LEU A 215 5.58 15.70 -1.00
CA LEU A 215 6.48 16.35 -0.03
C LEU A 215 7.19 17.56 -0.64
N ILE A 216 7.64 17.46 -1.89
CA ILE A 216 8.21 18.60 -2.62
C ILE A 216 7.18 19.73 -2.75
N ALA A 217 5.95 19.42 -3.13
CA ALA A 217 4.89 20.43 -3.24
C ALA A 217 4.60 21.11 -1.89
N VAL A 218 4.46 20.34 -0.82
CA VAL A 218 4.27 20.84 0.56
C VAL A 218 5.43 21.76 0.95
N ALA A 219 6.66 21.35 0.67
CA ALA A 219 7.85 22.12 1.00
C ALA A 219 7.94 23.44 0.23
N LEU A 220 7.65 23.42 -1.08
CA LEU A 220 7.63 24.63 -1.90
C LEU A 220 6.56 25.63 -1.43
N ILE A 221 5.39 25.13 -1.02
CA ILE A 221 4.33 25.96 -0.42
C ILE A 221 4.82 26.57 0.90
N ALA A 222 5.45 25.76 1.75
CA ALA A 222 5.97 26.19 3.05
C ALA A 222 7.06 27.27 2.92
N SER A 223 7.97 27.13 1.95
CA SER A 223 9.09 28.05 1.73
C SER A 223 8.70 29.32 0.98
N PHE A 224 7.61 29.30 0.20
CA PHE A 224 7.18 30.45 -0.59
C PHE A 224 6.73 31.63 0.30
N LEU A 225 6.05 31.36 1.42
CA LEU A 225 5.61 32.40 2.35
C LEU A 225 6.77 33.24 2.92
N PRO A 226 7.81 32.65 3.53
CA PRO A 226 8.95 33.40 4.04
C PRO A 226 9.78 34.03 2.92
N ALA A 227 9.91 33.39 1.75
CA ALA A 227 10.55 34.00 0.57
C ALA A 227 9.83 35.27 0.11
N ARG A 228 8.49 35.24 0.08
CA ARG A 228 7.66 36.41 -0.25
C ARG A 228 7.81 37.51 0.82
N ARG A 229 7.86 37.15 2.10
CA ARG A 229 8.13 38.11 3.18
C ARG A 229 9.51 38.77 3.03
N ALA A 230 10.54 38.00 2.69
CA ALA A 230 11.89 38.53 2.42
C ALA A 230 11.90 39.61 1.33
N SER A 231 11.15 39.39 0.24
CA SER A 231 11.05 40.34 -0.88
C SER A 231 10.31 41.64 -0.55
N ARG A 232 9.63 41.70 0.60
CA ARG A 232 8.86 42.85 1.08
C ARG A 232 9.54 43.59 2.22
N VAL A 233 10.75 43.19 2.61
CA VAL A 233 11.55 43.93 3.59
C VAL A 233 11.85 45.32 3.03
N ASP A 234 11.51 46.35 3.78
CA ASP A 234 11.73 47.75 3.40
C ASP A 234 13.22 48.09 3.54
N PRO A 235 13.92 48.48 2.44
CA PRO A 235 15.35 48.78 2.47
C PRO A 235 15.71 49.88 3.46
N MET A 236 14.79 50.82 3.74
CA MET A 236 15.02 51.91 4.69
C MET A 236 15.00 51.45 6.16
N VAL A 237 14.30 50.35 6.48
CA VAL A 237 14.30 49.76 7.82
C VAL A 237 15.55 48.89 8.03
N ALA A 238 16.07 48.26 6.97
CA ALA A 238 17.27 47.43 7.05
C ALA A 238 18.57 48.23 7.31
N LEU A 239 18.63 49.49 6.87
CA LEU A 239 19.78 50.38 7.07
C LEU A 239 19.72 51.23 8.35
N ARG A 240 18.58 51.21 9.07
CA ARG A 240 18.36 52.05 10.26
C ARG A 240 18.52 51.29 11.59
N TYR A 241 18.83 49.99 11.53
CA TYR A 241 19.31 49.22 12.68
C TYR A 241 20.84 49.21 12.66
N GLU A 242 21.41 50.37 12.94
CA GLU A 242 22.74 50.56 13.55
C GLU A 242 22.57 51.53 14.72
#